data_AF-A0A2P6Q6E4-F1
#
_entry.id   AF-A0A2P6Q6E4-F1
#
_cell.length_a   1.000
_cell.length_b   1.000
_cell.length_c   1.000
_cell.angle_alpha   90.00
_cell.angle_beta   90.00
_cell.angle_gamma   90.00
#
_symmetry.space_group_name_H-M   'P 1'
#
loop_
_entity.id
_entity.type
_entity.pdbx_description
1 polymer ?
#
loop_
_entity_poly.entity_id
_entity_poly.type
_entity_poly.pdbx_seq_one_letter_code
_entity_poly.pdbx_strand_id
1 'polypeptide(L)'
;MNFQLFAGVTMGFLVLFLGISWTCWGMKKREFTKLKEKHFKENGGLLLLQQLDRHGSSMRTTKIFPAEELEKATNNYHESRVLGEGGYGTVYKGILPDDTMVAIKKSKGGALTQSDQFVNEKRKYLY
;
A
#
# COMPACT_ATOMS: atom_id res chain seq x y z
N MET A 1 -52.20 -26.29 3.40
CA MET A 1 -51.58 -25.87 4.67
C MET A 1 -50.04 -25.89 4.65
N ASN A 2 -49.39 -26.77 3.88
CA ASN A 2 -47.92 -26.89 3.89
C ASN A 2 -47.16 -25.76 3.16
N PHE A 3 -47.71 -25.19 2.08
CA PHE A 3 -47.03 -24.17 1.28
C PHE A 3 -46.71 -22.86 2.04
N GLN A 4 -47.63 -22.41 2.90
CA GLN A 4 -47.43 -21.20 3.71
C GLN A 4 -46.33 -21.37 4.76
N LEU A 5 -46.14 -22.58 5.29
CA LEU A 5 -45.03 -22.89 6.21
C LEU A 5 -43.67 -22.83 5.50
N PHE A 6 -43.57 -23.37 4.29
CA PHE A 6 -42.32 -23.31 3.50
C PHE A 6 -41.96 -21.87 3.09
N ALA A 7 -42.94 -21.04 2.75
CA ALA A 7 -42.72 -19.63 2.39
C ALA A 7 -42.16 -18.80 3.57
N GLY A 8 -42.65 -19.02 4.79
CA GLY A 8 -42.15 -18.32 5.98
C GLY A 8 -40.72 -18.72 6.35
N VAL A 9 -40.40 -20.01 6.28
CA VAL A 9 -39.08 -20.54 6.61
C VAL A 9 -38.00 -19.98 5.67
N THR A 10 -38.28 -19.98 4.36
CA THR A 10 -37.33 -19.47 3.34
C THR A 10 -37.09 -17.97 3.47
N MET A 11 -38.13 -17.17 3.71
CA MET A 11 -37.99 -15.73 3.93
C MET A 11 -37.18 -15.41 5.19
N GLY A 12 -37.40 -16.17 6.27
CA GLY A 12 -36.63 -16.03 7.51
C GLY A 12 -35.14 -16.32 7.31
N PHE A 13 -34.80 -17.39 6.59
CA PHE A 13 -33.40 -17.69 6.25
C PHE A 13 -32.77 -16.59 5.39
N LEU A 14 -33.51 -16.04 4.41
CA LEU A 14 -33.03 -14.95 3.57
C LEU A 14 -32.67 -13.70 4.38
N VAL A 15 -33.54 -13.27 5.29
CA VAL A 15 -33.29 -12.11 6.16
C VAL A 15 -32.08 -12.36 7.08
N LEU A 16 -31.96 -13.56 7.65
CA LEU A 16 -30.82 -13.93 8.48
C LEU A 16 -29.51 -13.93 7.69
N PHE A 17 -29.49 -14.53 6.49
CA PHE A 17 -28.31 -14.57 5.62
C PHE A 17 -27.86 -13.16 5.21
N LEU A 18 -28.81 -12.29 4.85
CA LEU A 18 -28.50 -10.91 4.50
C LEU A 18 -27.93 -10.14 5.71
N GLY A 19 -28.53 -10.29 6.89
CA GLY A 19 -28.04 -9.68 8.13
C GLY A 19 -26.62 -10.13 8.53
N ILE A 20 -26.34 -11.43 8.43
CA ILE A 20 -25.01 -11.99 8.69
C ILE A 20 -24.01 -11.47 7.65
N SER A 21 -24.39 -11.43 6.37
CA SER A 21 -23.53 -10.93 5.30
C SER A 21 -23.16 -9.46 5.49
N TRP A 22 -24.13 -8.57 5.79
CA TRP A 22 -23.86 -7.16 6.07
C TRP A 22 -22.93 -6.94 7.27
N THR A 23 -23.17 -7.65 8.37
CA THR A 23 -22.36 -7.53 9.59
C THR A 23 -20.94 -8.08 9.38
N CYS A 24 -20.79 -9.26 8.76
CA CYS A 24 -19.48 -9.83 8.41
C CYS A 24 -18.71 -8.93 7.42
N TRP A 25 -19.38 -8.36 6.41
CA TRP A 25 -18.72 -7.48 5.45
C TRP A 25 -18.24 -6.18 6.12
N GLY A 26 -19.04 -5.61 7.02
CA GLY A 26 -18.65 -4.46 7.84
C GLY A 26 -17.42 -4.76 8.72
N MET A 27 -17.39 -5.92 9.39
CA MET A 27 -16.24 -6.35 10.20
C MET A 27 -14.99 -6.57 9.35
N LYS A 28 -15.12 -7.29 8.22
CA LYS A 28 -14.01 -7.54 7.29
C LYS A 28 -13.44 -6.24 6.75
N LYS A 29 -14.29 -5.25 6.44
CA LYS A 29 -13.86 -3.94 5.98
C LYS A 29 -13.07 -3.16 7.03
N ARG A 30 -13.40 -3.29 8.32
CA ARG A 30 -12.64 -2.67 9.42
C ARG A 30 -11.24 -3.25 9.55
N GLU A 31 -11.09 -4.57 9.46
CA GLU A 31 -9.79 -5.24 9.58
C GLU A 31 -8.82 -4.82 8.46
N PHE A 32 -9.30 -4.72 7.22
CA PHE A 32 -8.48 -4.21 6.11
C PHE A 32 -8.02 -2.76 6.32
N THR A 33 -8.88 -1.89 6.85
CA THR A 33 -8.50 -0.50 7.15
C THR A 33 -7.44 -0.44 8.24
N LYS A 34 -7.57 -1.22 9.31
CA LYS A 34 -6.57 -1.28 10.40
C LYS A 34 -5.21 -1.76 9.91
N LEU A 35 -5.18 -2.78 9.05
CA LEU A 35 -3.92 -3.31 8.51
C LEU A 35 -3.21 -2.27 7.64
N LYS A 36 -3.96 -1.56 6.80
CA LYS A 36 -3.42 -0.46 5.97
C LYS A 36 -2.87 0.67 6.84
N GLU A 37 -3.55 1.04 7.91
CA GLU A 37 -3.10 2.06 8.84
C GLU A 37 -1.82 1.63 9.58
N LYS A 38 -1.74 0.37 10.01
CA LYS A 38 -0.55 -0.20 10.64
C LYS A 38 0.65 -0.12 9.70
N HIS A 39 0.52 -0.57 8.45
CA HIS A 39 1.59 -0.44 7.46
C HIS A 39 1.94 1.02 7.16
N PHE A 40 0.96 1.92 7.12
CA PHE A 40 1.24 3.35 6.93
C PHE A 40 2.10 3.89 8.08
N LYS A 41 1.77 3.57 9.33
CA LYS A 41 2.53 3.97 10.52
C LYS A 41 3.92 3.33 10.55
N GLU A 42 4.04 2.03 10.30
CA GLU A 42 5.31 1.30 10.31
C GLU A 42 6.26 1.75 9.19
N ASN A 43 5.74 2.15 8.03
CA ASN A 43 6.54 2.67 6.91
C ASN A 43 6.89 4.17 7.05
N GLY A 44 6.72 4.77 8.23
CA GLY A 44 7.08 6.16 8.48
C GLY A 44 6.04 7.19 8.02
N GLY A 45 4.78 6.79 7.82
CA GLY A 45 3.71 7.65 7.36
C GLY A 45 3.44 8.86 8.26
N LEU A 46 3.68 8.76 9.57
CA LEU A 46 3.60 9.91 10.48
C LEU A 46 4.68 10.96 10.21
N LEU A 47 5.91 10.53 9.89
CA LEU A 47 6.99 11.42 9.49
C LEU A 47 6.68 12.09 8.14
N LEU A 48 6.08 11.35 7.21
CA LEU A 48 5.61 11.91 5.94
C LEU A 48 4.58 13.02 6.16
N LEU A 49 3.57 12.79 7.00
CA LEU A 49 2.57 13.80 7.35
C LEU A 49 3.21 15.01 8.04
N GLN A 50 4.13 14.79 9.00
CA GLN A 50 4.85 15.87 9.67
C GLN A 50 5.70 16.71 8.70
N GLN A 51 6.33 16.09 7.69
CA GLN A 51 7.10 16.84 6.69
C GLN A 51 6.19 17.64 5.75
N LEU A 52 5.01 17.12 5.41
CA LEU A 52 4.01 17.86 4.64
C LEU A 52 3.52 19.10 5.39
N ASP A 53 3.22 18.95 6.69
CA ASP A 53 2.77 20.06 7.55
C ASP A 53 3.88 21.10 7.75
N ARG A 54 5.11 20.65 7.99
CA ARG A 54 6.25 21.55 8.27
C ARG A 54 6.73 22.30 7.03
N HIS A 55 6.55 21.73 5.84
CA HIS A 55 7.03 22.29 4.58
C HIS A 55 5.89 22.77 3.68
N GLY A 56 4.77 23.19 4.28
CA GLY A 56 3.67 23.84 3.59
C GLY A 56 4.17 24.91 2.63
N SER A 57 4.23 24.55 1.34
CA SER A 57 4.63 25.43 0.24
C SER A 57 6.11 25.90 0.19
N SER A 58 7.10 25.00 0.30
CA SER A 58 8.49 25.33 -0.09
C SER A 58 9.02 24.39 -1.18
N MET A 59 9.00 24.90 -2.43
CA MET A 59 9.66 24.52 -3.69
C MET A 59 9.83 23.04 -4.14
N ARG A 60 9.40 22.03 -3.38
CA ARG A 60 9.24 20.64 -3.85
C ARG A 60 7.98 20.05 -3.24
N THR A 61 6.86 20.17 -3.96
CA THR A 61 5.57 19.63 -3.53
C THR A 61 5.65 18.10 -3.46
N THR A 62 5.78 17.56 -2.25
CA THR A 62 5.66 16.12 -2.01
C THR A 62 4.22 15.69 -2.32
N LYS A 63 4.01 15.04 -3.46
CA LYS A 63 2.70 14.49 -3.86
C LYS A 63 2.58 13.05 -3.39
N ILE A 64 1.43 12.70 -2.81
CA ILE A 64 1.10 11.32 -2.45
C ILE A 64 0.48 10.65 -3.68
N PHE A 65 1.08 9.54 -4.11
CA PHE A 65 0.59 8.73 -5.22
C PHE A 65 -0.06 7.44 -4.69
N PRO A 66 -1.25 7.05 -5.20
CA PRO A 66 -1.81 5.74 -4.93
C PRO A 66 -0.93 4.63 -5.52
N ALA A 67 -0.89 3.47 -4.87
CA ALA A 67 -0.02 2.36 -5.27
C ALA A 67 -0.31 1.90 -6.70
N GLU A 68 -1.58 1.90 -7.08
CA GLU A 68 -2.07 1.48 -8.40
C GLU A 68 -1.57 2.41 -9.52
N GLU A 69 -1.35 3.70 -9.22
CA GLU A 69 -0.77 4.64 -10.18
C GLU A 69 0.73 4.37 -10.38
N LEU A 70 1.46 4.08 -9.31
CA LEU A 70 2.88 3.72 -9.40
C LEU A 70 3.08 2.36 -10.10
N GLU A 71 2.19 1.41 -9.88
CA GLU A 71 2.17 0.12 -10.58
C GLU A 71 1.97 0.32 -12.08
N LYS A 72 0.95 1.09 -12.48
CA LYS A 72 0.72 1.41 -13.90
C LYS A 72 1.92 2.14 -14.51
N ALA A 73 2.45 3.14 -13.81
CA ALA A 73 3.58 3.93 -14.28
C ALA A 73 4.83 3.08 -14.53
N THR A 74 4.99 1.97 -13.80
CA THR A 74 6.15 1.06 -13.87
C THR A 74 5.86 -0.24 -14.63
N ASN A 75 4.70 -0.39 -15.26
CA ASN A 75 4.25 -1.66 -15.83
C ASN A 75 4.33 -2.82 -14.81
N ASN A 76 3.73 -2.63 -13.64
CA ASN A 76 3.77 -3.56 -12.51
C ASN A 76 5.21 -3.85 -12.02
N TYR A 77 6.08 -2.83 -11.99
CA TYR A 77 7.49 -2.98 -11.62
C TYR A 77 8.24 -4.01 -12.48
N HIS A 78 7.99 -4.03 -13.79
CA HIS A 78 8.62 -4.96 -14.71
C HIS A 78 10.15 -4.79 -14.74
N GLU A 79 10.89 -5.89 -14.85
CA GLU A 79 12.37 -5.89 -14.84
C GLU A 79 12.97 -5.04 -15.96
N SER A 80 12.33 -4.99 -17.13
CA SER A 80 12.76 -4.14 -18.25
C SER A 80 12.71 -2.64 -17.94
N ARG A 81 12.06 -2.23 -16.85
CA ARG A 81 12.02 -0.84 -16.38
C ARG A 81 13.03 -0.54 -15.28
N VAL A 82 13.85 -1.50 -14.86
CA VAL A 82 14.87 -1.26 -13.83
C VAL A 82 15.93 -0.28 -14.35
N LEU A 83 16.15 0.78 -13.58
CA LEU A 83 17.22 1.75 -13.79
C LEU A 83 18.44 1.44 -12.90
N GLY A 84 18.22 0.74 -11.78
CA GLY A 84 19.29 0.32 -10.89
C GLY A 84 18.76 -0.37 -9.64
N GLU A 85 19.61 -1.15 -8.98
CA GLU A 85 19.30 -1.87 -7.77
C GLU A 85 20.37 -1.62 -6.70
N GLY A 86 19.95 -1.42 -5.45
CA GLY A 86 20.84 -1.27 -4.31
C GLY A 86 20.32 -2.01 -3.07
N GLY A 87 20.99 -1.80 -1.93
CA GLY A 87 20.59 -2.41 -0.65
C GLY A 87 19.15 -2.03 -0.26
N TYR A 88 18.84 -0.74 -0.39
CA TYR A 88 17.56 -0.17 0.07
C TYR A 88 16.39 -0.32 -0.92
N GLY A 89 16.58 -0.99 -2.06
CA GLY A 89 15.50 -1.15 -3.05
C GLY A 89 15.95 -1.13 -4.49
N THR A 90 14.96 -1.23 -5.37
CA THR A 90 15.13 -1.18 -6.83
C THR A 90 14.48 0.09 -7.35
N VAL A 91 15.16 0.78 -8.26
CA VAL A 91 14.69 1.99 -8.92
C VAL A 91 14.18 1.62 -10.30
N TYR A 92 12.95 2.01 -10.60
CA TYR A 92 12.27 1.74 -11.87
C TYR A 92 12.00 3.04 -12.62
N LYS A 93 12.01 2.96 -13.94
CA LYS A 93 11.51 3.98 -14.84
C LYS A 93 9.99 4.02 -14.80
N GLY A 94 9.43 5.14 -14.35
CA GLY A 94 8.00 5.42 -14.32
C GLY A 94 7.59 6.40 -15.42
N ILE A 95 6.39 6.25 -15.96
CA ILE A 95 5.71 7.25 -16.79
C ILE A 95 4.36 7.54 -16.13
N LEU A 96 4.18 8.76 -15.62
CA LEU A 96 2.94 9.19 -14.96
C LEU A 96 1.82 9.45 -15.98
N PRO A 97 0.55 9.61 -15.55
CA PRO A 97 -0.57 9.87 -16.47
C PRO A 97 -0.46 11.16 -17.30
N ASP A 98 0.37 12.10 -16.87
CA ASP A 98 0.67 13.35 -17.57
C ASP A 98 1.93 13.24 -18.47
N ASP A 99 2.33 12.02 -18.81
CA ASP A 99 3.53 11.66 -19.57
C ASP A 99 4.86 12.06 -18.91
N THR A 100 4.84 12.52 -17.66
CA THR A 100 6.05 12.85 -16.93
C THR A 100 6.85 11.58 -16.63
N MET A 101 8.11 11.57 -17.07
CA MET A 101 9.06 10.50 -16.78
C MET A 101 9.68 10.70 -15.39
N VAL A 102 9.62 9.67 -14.54
CA VAL A 102 10.08 9.72 -13.15
C VAL A 102 10.88 8.47 -12.77
N ALA A 103 11.71 8.60 -11.74
CA ALA A 103 12.35 7.44 -11.09
C ALA A 103 11.52 7.02 -9.87
N ILE A 104 11.03 5.79 -9.86
CA ILE A 104 10.22 5.23 -8.77
C ILE A 104 11.05 4.20 -8.02
N LYS A 105 11.35 4.46 -6.74
CA LYS A 105 12.08 3.53 -5.88
C LYS A 105 11.12 2.66 -5.09
N LYS A 106 11.22 1.34 -5.23
CA LYS A 106 10.49 0.35 -4.43
C LYS A 106 11.44 -0.26 -3.41
N SER A 107 11.10 -0.17 -2.11
CA SER A 107 11.87 -0.81 -1.04
C SER A 107 11.73 -2.34 -1.12
N LYS A 108 12.80 -3.05 -0.74
CA LYS A 108 12.72 -4.49 -0.49
C LYS A 108 11.94 -4.68 0.82
N GLY A 109 10.88 -5.50 0.80
CA GLY A 109 9.99 -5.71 1.95
C GLY A 109 10.74 -6.31 3.13
N GLY A 110 11.26 -5.47 4.01
CA GLY A 110 12.15 -5.86 5.09
C GLY A 110 12.60 -4.64 5.88
N ALA A 111 11.67 -3.94 6.53
CA ALA A 111 11.98 -2.83 7.43
C ALA A 111 12.99 -3.21 8.55
N LEU A 112 13.20 -4.51 8.80
CA LEU A 112 14.10 -5.04 9.84
C LEU A 112 15.53 -5.33 9.37
N THR A 113 15.84 -5.34 8.07
CA THR A 113 17.22 -5.59 7.56
C THR A 113 17.98 -4.31 7.22
N GLN A 114 17.38 -3.15 7.51
CA GLN A 114 17.97 -1.85 7.20
C GLN A 114 19.18 -1.52 8.10
N SER A 115 19.23 -2.07 9.31
CA SER A 115 20.36 -1.90 10.24
C SER A 115 21.62 -2.65 9.81
N ASP A 116 21.49 -3.85 9.22
CA ASP A 116 22.65 -4.67 8.85
C ASP A 116 23.33 -4.18 7.56
N GLN A 117 22.54 -3.68 6.61
CA GLN A 117 23.10 -3.15 5.35
C GLN A 117 23.81 -1.80 5.53
N PHE A 118 23.39 -0.97 6.49
CA PHE A 118 24.06 0.31 6.78
C PHE A 118 25.50 0.11 7.31
N VAL A 119 25.74 -0.97 8.05
CA VAL A 119 27.08 -1.32 8.57
C VAL A 119 27.99 -1.84 7.44
N ASN A 120 27.42 -2.54 6.46
CA ASN A 120 28.20 -3.10 5.35
C ASN A 120 28.71 -2.03 4.37
N GLU A 121 27.95 -0.95 4.17
CA GLU A 121 28.35 0.11 3.24
C GLU A 121 29.48 0.99 3.77
N LYS A 122 29.58 1.20 5.10
CA LYS A 122 30.71 1.94 5.70
C LYS A 122 32.02 1.15 5.76
N ARG A 123 31.96 -0.19 5.80
CA ARG A 123 33.15 -1.04 5.84
C ARG A 123 33.87 -1.12 4.49
N LYS A 124 33.16 -0.87 3.39
CA LYS A 124 33.67 -0.97 2.02
C LYS A 124 34.59 0.19 1.60
N TYR A 125 34.70 1.24 2.40
CA TYR A 125 35.56 2.41 2.13
C TYR A 125 36.74 2.54 3.12
N LEU A 126 37.06 1.48 3.88
CA LEU A 126 38.13 1.49 4.89
C LEU A 126 39.28 0.51 4.60
N TYR A 127 39.46 0.09 3.34
CA TYR A 127 40.71 -0.51 2.85
C TYR A 127 41.07 0.07 1.50
#